data_AF-A0A1F7IDY9-F1
#
_entry.id   AF-A0A1F7IDY9-F1
#
_cell.length_a   1.000
_cell.length_b   1.000
_cell.length_c   1.000
_cell.angle_alpha   90.00
_cell.angle_beta   90.00
_cell.angle_gamma   90.00
#
_symmetry.space_group_name_H-M   'P 1'
#
loop_
_entity.id
_entity.type
_entity.pdbx_description
1 polymer ?
#
loop_
_entity_poly.entity_id
_entity_poly.type
_entity_poly.pdbx_seq_one_letter_code
_entity_poly.pdbx_strand_id
1 'polypeptide(L)'
;MFRVPFCRFVVRDRSMEPFLREGDHVLTLNWGGVKASDVIVFRHFPSHSGAKTRKTGRSDRISLVRGILSWSLPLQDDKKAYFVKRVRKISGRHIFVEGDNKKMSAKVGSIKVGQIVGKVILKY
;
A
#
# COMPACT_ATOMS: atom_id res chain seq x y z
N MET A 1 -21.63 -11.54 19.57
CA MET A 1 -21.05 -11.84 18.23
C MET A 1 -19.67 -11.20 18.15
N PHE A 2 -18.60 -11.97 18.39
CA PHE A 2 -17.22 -11.46 18.35
C PHE A 2 -16.82 -11.20 16.90
N ARG A 3 -16.65 -9.92 16.52
CA ARG A 3 -16.01 -9.57 15.25
C ARG A 3 -14.52 -9.79 15.41
N VAL A 4 -14.01 -10.85 14.79
CA VAL A 4 -12.59 -11.15 14.84
C VAL A 4 -11.85 -10.16 13.93
N PRO A 5 -10.88 -9.37 14.43
CA PRO A 5 -10.27 -8.26 13.69
C PRO A 5 -9.13 -8.73 12.79
N PHE A 6 -9.38 -9.80 12.01
CA PHE A 6 -8.44 -10.29 11.01
C PHE A 6 -8.77 -9.70 9.64
N CYS A 7 -7.73 -9.34 8.91
CA CYS A 7 -7.84 -8.91 7.52
C CYS A 7 -6.93 -9.79 6.65
N ARG A 8 -7.44 -10.20 5.49
CA ARG A 8 -6.67 -10.93 4.48
C ARG A 8 -6.11 -9.93 3.46
N PHE A 9 -4.84 -10.08 3.11
CA PHE A 9 -4.19 -9.33 2.04
C PHE A 9 -3.49 -10.26 1.06
N VAL A 10 -3.37 -9.80 -0.18
CA VAL A 10 -2.54 -10.42 -1.21
C VAL A 10 -1.31 -9.55 -1.37
N VAL A 11 -0.12 -10.13 -1.24
CA VAL A 11 1.13 -9.42 -1.45
C VAL A 11 1.28 -9.14 -2.95
N ARG A 12 1.43 -7.87 -3.32
CA ARG A 12 1.61 -7.44 -4.72
C ARG A 12 2.99 -6.87 -5.03
N ASP A 13 3.87 -6.83 -4.03
CA ASP A 13 5.20 -6.25 -4.13
C ASP A 13 6.26 -7.31 -3.81
N ARG A 14 7.41 -7.24 -4.49
CA ARG A 14 8.56 -8.17 -4.34
C ARG A 14 9.56 -7.71 -3.28
N SER A 15 9.31 -6.57 -2.64
CA SER A 15 10.24 -5.99 -1.68
C SER A 15 10.46 -6.80 -0.40
N MET A 16 9.58 -7.75 -0.09
CA MET A 16 9.69 -8.64 1.06
C MET A 16 10.23 -10.04 0.70
N GLU A 17 10.72 -10.24 -0.53
CA GLU A 17 11.37 -11.49 -0.92
C GLU A 17 12.69 -11.70 -0.14
N PRO A 18 13.05 -12.94 0.23
CA PRO A 18 12.35 -14.21 -0.08
C PRO A 18 11.23 -14.58 0.91
N PHE A 19 11.04 -13.80 1.98
CA PHE A 19 10.10 -14.12 3.07
C PHE A 19 8.63 -14.10 2.62
N LEU A 20 8.24 -13.06 1.89
CA LEU A 20 6.94 -12.95 1.22
C LEU A 20 7.16 -12.73 -0.28
N ARG A 21 6.47 -13.51 -1.09
CA ARG A 21 6.51 -13.43 -2.56
C ARG A 21 5.26 -12.73 -3.09
N GLU A 22 5.37 -12.15 -4.27
CA GLU A 22 4.22 -11.64 -5.00
C GLU A 22 3.20 -12.77 -5.21
N GLY A 23 1.94 -12.52 -4.86
CA GLY A 23 0.85 -13.50 -4.87
C GLY A 23 0.56 -14.17 -3.52
N ASP A 24 1.48 -14.12 -2.55
CA ASP A 24 1.28 -14.75 -1.24
C ASP A 24 0.06 -14.15 -0.51
N HIS A 25 -0.74 -15.00 0.14
CA HIS A 25 -1.80 -14.56 1.03
C HIS A 25 -1.28 -14.39 2.45
N VAL A 26 -1.60 -13.25 3.05
CA VAL A 26 -1.24 -12.95 4.44
C VAL A 26 -2.45 -12.59 5.25
N LEU A 27 -2.47 -13.07 6.49
CA LEU A 27 -3.44 -12.68 7.50
C LEU A 27 -2.80 -11.66 8.44
N THR A 28 -3.50 -10.55 8.65
CA THR A 28 -3.07 -9.52 9.60
C THR A 28 -4.01 -9.43 10.78
N LEU A 29 -3.44 -9.12 11.94
CA LEU A 29 -4.17 -8.78 13.16
C LEU A 29 -3.94 -7.29 13.47
N ASN A 30 -5.04 -6.56 13.71
CA ASN A 30 -5.01 -5.14 14.11
C ASN A 30 -4.73 -4.97 15.63
N TRP A 31 -4.96 -6.01 16.43
CA TRP A 31 -4.69 -5.95 17.87
C TRP A 31 -3.22 -6.14 18.22
N GLY A 32 -2.75 -5.30 19.14
CA GLY A 32 -1.41 -5.38 19.73
C GLY A 32 -0.45 -4.30 19.24
N GLY A 33 0.53 -3.98 20.08
CA GLY A 33 1.60 -3.05 19.73
C GLY A 33 2.55 -3.63 18.67
N VAL A 34 3.10 -2.76 17.84
CA VAL A 34 4.09 -3.11 16.83
C VAL A 34 5.49 -3.09 17.46
N LYS A 35 6.31 -4.10 17.19
CA LYS A 35 7.71 -4.20 17.67
C LYS A 35 8.70 -4.16 16.51
N ALA A 36 9.97 -3.93 16.84
CA ALA A 36 11.05 -4.12 15.87
C ALA A 36 11.05 -5.58 15.37
N SER A 37 11.40 -5.75 14.09
CA SER A 37 11.37 -7.01 13.33
C SER A 37 9.99 -7.52 12.90
N ASP A 38 8.89 -6.91 13.36
CA ASP A 38 7.54 -7.29 12.93
C ASP A 38 7.30 -6.96 11.46
N VAL A 39 6.53 -7.81 10.77
CA VAL A 39 6.04 -7.50 9.42
C VAL A 39 4.67 -6.87 9.54
N ILE A 40 4.49 -5.70 8.94
CA ILE A 40 3.26 -4.92 9.04
C ILE A 40 2.70 -4.59 7.66
N VAL A 41 1.38 -4.46 7.61
CA VAL A 41 0.65 -3.89 6.48
C VAL A 41 0.27 -2.46 6.84
N PHE A 42 0.58 -1.51 5.97
CA PHE A 42 0.25 -0.11 6.16
C PHE A 42 -0.28 0.53 4.87
N ARG A 43 -1.06 1.60 5.05
CA ARG A 43 -1.53 2.45 3.96
C ARG A 43 -0.49 3.51 3.68
N HIS A 44 -0.01 3.55 2.45
CA HIS A 44 0.80 4.67 2.00
C HIS A 44 -0.07 5.59 1.17
N PHE A 45 -0.25 6.82 1.64
CA PHE A 45 -0.78 7.89 0.81
C PHE A 45 0.40 8.44 0.04
N PRO A 46 0.40 8.39 -1.30
CA PRO A 46 1.39 9.14 -2.06
C PRO A 46 1.17 10.61 -1.73
N SER A 47 2.04 11.17 -0.89
CA SER A 47 2.23 12.61 -0.83
C SER A 47 2.46 13.04 -2.27
N HIS A 48 1.67 13.95 -2.80
CA HIS A 48 1.79 14.47 -4.15
C HIS A 48 3.09 15.29 -4.33
N SER A 49 4.24 14.69 -4.05
CA SER A 49 5.58 15.21 -4.33
C SER A 49 6.12 14.42 -5.51
N GLY A 50 5.62 14.78 -6.71
CA GLY A 50 6.07 14.19 -7.96
C GLY A 50 4.96 14.00 -8.98
N ALA A 51 4.15 15.04 -9.24
CA ALA A 51 3.54 15.19 -10.55
C ALA A 51 4.67 15.28 -11.59
N LYS A 52 5.20 14.15 -12.04
CA LYS A 52 5.71 14.05 -13.41
C LYS A 52 4.50 13.72 -14.26
N THR A 53 3.79 14.77 -14.64
CA THR A 53 2.92 14.79 -15.80
C THR A 53 3.71 14.13 -16.94
N ARG A 54 3.36 12.89 -17.30
CA ARG A 54 3.68 12.40 -18.63
C ARG A 54 2.89 13.32 -19.56
N LYS A 55 3.56 14.31 -20.16
CA LYS A 55 3.10 14.94 -21.38
C LYS A 55 3.11 13.85 -22.46
N THR A 56 2.06 13.03 -22.52
CA THR A 56 1.64 12.46 -23.78
C THR A 56 0.97 13.57 -24.56
N GLY A 57 1.81 14.38 -25.21
CA GLY A 57 1.38 15.16 -26.35
C GLY A 57 1.06 14.19 -27.48
N ARG A 58 -0.21 13.81 -27.60
CA ARG A 58 -0.80 13.54 -28.92
C ARG A 58 -2.26 13.96 -28.85
N SER A 59 -2.46 15.12 -29.48
CA SER A 59 -3.71 15.70 -29.95
C SER A 59 -4.82 14.67 -30.12
N ASP A 60 -5.93 14.84 -29.42
CA ASP A 60 -7.25 14.60 -29.98
C ASP A 60 -8.22 15.62 -29.40
N ARG A 61 -8.57 16.60 -30.25
CA ARG A 61 -9.73 17.47 -30.05
C ARG A 61 -10.97 16.58 -30.06
N ILE A 62 -11.66 16.45 -28.94
CA ILE A 62 -13.02 15.92 -28.96
C ILE A 62 -13.97 17.10 -28.83
N SER A 63 -14.43 17.53 -29.99
CA SER A 63 -15.57 18.42 -30.17
C SER A 63 -16.81 17.79 -29.56
N LEU A 64 -17.56 18.61 -28.82
CA LEU A 64 -18.79 18.24 -28.16
C LEU A 64 -19.90 18.01 -29.20
N VAL A 65 -20.12 16.76 -29.61
CA VAL A 65 -21.31 16.37 -30.37
C VAL A 65 -22.37 15.89 -29.37
N ARG A 66 -23.49 16.61 -29.37
CA ARG A 66 -24.71 16.30 -28.61
C ARG A 66 -25.26 14.95 -29.05
N GLY A 67 -25.63 14.11 -28.09
CA GLY A 67 -26.52 12.98 -28.31
C GLY A 67 -25.81 11.64 -28.27
N ILE A 68 -25.84 11.03 -27.09
CA ILE A 68 -26.18 9.63 -26.78
C ILE A 68 -25.80 9.41 -25.31
N LEU A 69 -26.77 8.96 -24.51
CA LEU A 69 -26.57 8.55 -23.13
C LEU A 69 -25.45 7.49 -23.06
N SER A 70 -24.28 7.88 -22.60
CA SER A 70 -23.32 6.97 -21.99
C SER A 70 -23.10 7.47 -20.57
N TRP A 71 -23.54 6.69 -19.59
CA TRP A 71 -23.18 6.90 -18.20
C TRP A 71 -21.67 6.65 -18.07
N SER A 72 -20.86 7.69 -18.29
CA SER A 72 -19.44 7.68 -17.96
C SER A 72 -19.33 7.68 -16.43
N LEU A 73 -19.24 6.48 -15.86
CA LEU A 73 -18.88 6.26 -14.46
C LEU A 73 -17.64 7.09 -14.11
N PRO A 74 -17.60 7.78 -12.95
CA PRO A 74 -16.41 8.48 -12.50
C PRO A 74 -15.27 7.47 -12.35
N LEU A 75 -14.21 7.66 -13.15
CA LEU A 75 -13.02 6.81 -13.19
C LEU A 75 -12.26 6.89 -11.86
N GLN A 76 -12.53 5.89 -11.01
CA GLN A 76 -11.67 5.27 -10.01
C GLN A 76 -10.90 6.20 -9.06
N ASP A 77 -11.54 6.43 -7.91
CA ASP A 77 -10.97 6.76 -6.60
C ASP A 77 -9.45 6.56 -6.47
N ASP A 78 -8.79 7.60 -5.95
CA ASP A 78 -7.51 7.59 -5.23
C ASP A 78 -7.10 6.19 -4.74
N LYS A 79 -6.25 5.51 -5.51
CA LYS A 79 -5.75 4.16 -5.22
C LYS A 79 -4.99 4.16 -3.88
N LYS A 80 -5.69 3.86 -2.79
CA LYS A 80 -5.10 3.51 -1.50
C LYS A 80 -4.24 2.26 -1.71
N ALA A 81 -2.94 2.45 -1.85
CA ALA A 81 -1.97 1.37 -1.98
C ALA A 81 -1.59 0.85 -0.58
N TYR A 82 -1.80 -0.44 -0.36
CA TYR A 82 -1.33 -1.15 0.81
C TYR A 82 0.05 -1.72 0.55
N PHE A 83 0.96 -1.54 1.49
CA PHE A 83 2.32 -2.05 1.42
C PHE A 83 2.60 -2.97 2.59
N VAL A 84 3.44 -3.98 2.34
CA VAL A 84 3.91 -4.91 3.36
C VAL A 84 5.41 -4.68 3.53
N LYS A 85 5.84 -4.36 4.75
CA LYS A 85 7.26 -4.13 5.08
C LYS A 85 7.59 -4.64 6.46
N ARG A 86 8.89 -4.85 6.73
CA ARG A 86 9.40 -5.17 8.06
C ARG A 86 9.73 -3.90 8.83
N VAL A 87 9.36 -3.86 10.10
CA VAL A 87 9.73 -2.79 11.02
C VAL A 87 11.20 -2.97 11.39
N ARG A 88 12.03 -1.99 11.03
CA ARG A 88 13.43 -1.98 11.41
C ARG A 88 13.64 -1.34 12.77
N LYS A 89 13.04 -0.17 12.96
CA LYS A 89 13.25 0.66 14.15
C LYS A 89 11.99 1.45 14.46
N ILE A 90 11.72 1.59 15.75
CA ILE A 90 10.70 2.48 16.27
C ILE A 90 11.43 3.58 17.04
N SER A 91 11.14 4.84 16.73
CA SER A 91 11.73 5.98 17.42
C SER A 91 10.62 6.98 17.75
N GLY A 92 10.19 6.98 19.01
CA GLY A 92 9.05 7.75 19.47
C GLY A 92 7.78 7.40 18.70
N ARG A 93 7.23 8.37 17.96
CA ARG A 93 5.99 8.21 17.17
C ARG A 93 6.23 7.81 15.72
N HIS A 94 7.49 7.64 15.31
CA HIS A 94 7.89 7.31 13.95
C HIS A 94 8.33 5.85 13.85
N ILE A 95 7.76 5.14 12.88
CA ILE A 95 8.09 3.75 12.58
C ILE A 95 8.86 3.72 11.27
N PHE A 96 10.05 3.15 11.31
CA PHE A 96 10.91 2.98 10.14
C PHE A 96 10.77 1.55 9.64
N VAL A 97 10.38 1.42 8.38
CA VAL A 97 10.18 0.13 7.72
C VAL A 97 11.17 -0.07 6.58
N GLU A 98 11.54 -1.32 6.36
CA GLU A 98 12.42 -1.74 5.28
C GLU A 98 11.88 -3.01 4.65
N GLY A 99 12.15 -3.23 3.36
CA GLY A 99 11.88 -4.50 2.71
C GLY A 99 13.06 -5.45 2.90
N ASP A 100 12.78 -6.74 3.05
CA ASP A 100 13.83 -7.77 3.16
C ASP A 100 14.71 -7.80 1.89
N ASN A 101 14.11 -7.54 0.73
CA ASN A 101 14.82 -7.36 -0.53
C ASN A 101 15.27 -5.90 -0.70
N LYS A 102 16.45 -5.57 -0.17
CA LYS A 102 17.03 -4.21 -0.24
C LYS A 102 17.23 -3.67 -1.66
N LYS A 103 17.39 -4.55 -2.66
CA LYS A 103 17.58 -4.14 -4.06
C LYS A 103 16.28 -3.60 -4.67
N MET A 104 15.15 -4.19 -4.29
CA MET A 104 13.82 -3.88 -4.84
C MET A 104 12.98 -2.99 -3.91
N SER A 105 13.41 -2.83 -2.65
CA SER A 105 12.67 -2.02 -1.69
C SER A 105 12.85 -0.53 -1.98
N ALA A 106 11.77 0.12 -2.41
CA ALA A 106 11.68 1.58 -2.36
C ALA A 106 11.95 2.08 -0.93
N LYS A 107 12.66 3.20 -0.83
CA LYS A 107 12.87 3.91 0.44
C LYS A 107 11.54 4.53 0.86
N VAL A 108 10.78 3.80 1.67
CA VAL A 108 9.60 4.35 2.33
C VAL A 108 10.10 5.17 3.51
N GLY A 109 9.66 6.42 3.61
CA GLY A 109 9.99 7.30 4.74
C GLY A 109 9.45 6.76 6.07
N SER A 110 9.54 7.57 7.13
CA SER A 110 8.91 7.19 8.40
C SER A 110 7.38 7.16 8.27
N ILE A 111 6.76 6.19 8.94
CA ILE A 111 5.32 5.94 8.93
C ILE A 111 4.76 6.26 10.31
N LYS A 112 3.55 6.81 10.35
CA LYS A 112 2.81 7.06 11.60
C LYS A 112 2.02 5.81 12.00
N VAL A 113 1.85 5.59 13.30
CA VAL A 113 1.06 4.46 13.84
C VAL A 113 -0.33 4.36 13.21
N GLY A 114 -1.03 5.48 13.00
CA GLY A 114 -2.36 5.49 12.38
C GLY A 114 -2.42 5.05 10.90
N GLN A 115 -1.28 4.92 10.22
CA GLN A 115 -1.23 4.36 8.86
C GLN A 115 -1.15 2.82 8.86
N ILE A 116 -0.87 2.22 10.02
CA ILE A 116 -0.73 0.77 10.15
C ILE A 116 -2.12 0.15 10.19
N VAL A 117 -2.31 -0.87 9.37
CA VAL A 117 -3.55 -1.64 9.27
C VAL A 117 -3.50 -2.84 10.21
N GLY A 118 -2.35 -3.50 10.29
CA GLY A 118 -2.15 -4.61 11.19
C GLY A 118 -0.79 -5.28 11.02
N LYS A 119 -0.47 -6.14 11.97
CA LYS A 119 0.72 -7.01 11.96
C LYS A 119 0.39 -8.30 11.22
N VAL A 120 1.27 -8.73 10.32
CA VAL A 120 1.17 -10.03 9.65
C VAL A 120 1.46 -11.13 10.67
N ILE A 121 0.53 -12.07 10.82
CA ILE A 121 0.64 -13.19 11.78
C ILE A 121 0.78 -14.54 11.09
N LEU A 122 0.27 -14.67 9.86
CA LEU A 122 0.26 -15.93 9.13
C LEU A 122 0.36 -15.69 7.63
N LYS A 123 1.10 -16.58 6.97
CA LYS A 123 1.16 -16.74 5.51
C LYS A 123 0.57 -18.11 5.17
N TYR A 124 -0.22 -18.22 4.11
CA TYR A 124 -0.82 -19.47 3.64
C TYR A 124 -1.03 -19.47 2.13
#